data_AF-A0A940F2R3-F1
#
_entry.id   AF-A0A940F2R3-F1
#
_cell.length_a   1.000
_cell.length_b   1.000
_cell.length_c   1.000
_cell.angle_alpha   90.00
_cell.angle_beta   90.00
_cell.angle_gamma   90.00
#
_symmetry.space_group_name_H-M   'P 1'
#
loop_
_entity.id
_entity.type
_entity.pdbx_description
1 polymer ?
#
loop_
_entity_poly.entity_id
_entity_poly.type
_entity_poly.pdbx_seq_one_letter_code
_entity_poly.pdbx_strand_id
1 'polypeptide(L)'
;MTEQQPEDAFEDAFDDAFDDAPEEAPQDAPEGAPEDAPEESPREATGHPAVDEVLRSLDALRDAPVDEHVAVFESAHEQLRRTLQGAGDDES
;
A
#
# COMPACT_ATOMS: atom_id res chain seq x y z
N MET A 1 45.70 -22.85 -1.67
CA MET A 1 45.49 -21.39 -1.69
C MET A 1 44.03 -21.19 -1.32
N THR A 2 43.80 -20.54 -0.20
CA THR A 2 42.49 -20.36 0.43
C THR A 2 41.78 -19.20 -0.27
N GLU A 3 40.73 -19.48 -1.03
CA GLU A 3 39.89 -18.45 -1.65
C GLU A 3 38.82 -18.05 -0.64
N GLN A 4 39.17 -17.12 0.25
CA GLN A 4 38.20 -16.49 1.15
C GLN A 4 37.27 -15.63 0.31
N GLN A 5 35.99 -16.01 0.25
CA GLN A 5 34.94 -15.26 -0.41
C GLN A 5 34.67 -13.94 0.35
N PRO A 6 34.31 -12.84 -0.32
CA PRO A 6 34.13 -11.52 0.29
C PRO A 6 32.76 -11.37 0.97
N GLU A 7 32.28 -12.41 1.66
CA GLU A 7 30.93 -12.44 2.24
C GLU A 7 30.90 -11.83 3.65
N ASP A 8 32.03 -11.83 4.37
CA ASP A 8 32.15 -11.24 5.71
C ASP A 8 32.29 -9.70 5.74
N ALA A 9 32.60 -9.05 4.61
CA ALA A 9 32.87 -7.60 4.59
C ALA A 9 31.60 -6.74 4.53
N PHE A 10 30.46 -7.33 4.16
CA PHE A 10 29.18 -6.61 4.06
C PHE A 10 28.43 -6.56 5.39
N GLU A 11 28.63 -7.55 6.26
CA GLU A 11 27.93 -7.64 7.55
C GLU A 11 28.47 -6.62 8.58
N ASP A 12 29.77 -6.36 8.57
CA ASP A 12 30.47 -5.51 9.55
C ASP A 12 30.17 -4.00 9.37
N ALA A 13 29.74 -3.57 8.17
CA ALA A 13 29.41 -2.17 7.89
C ALA A 13 27.96 -1.80 8.22
N PHE A 14 27.07 -2.79 8.38
CA PHE A 14 25.66 -2.55 8.65
C PHE A 14 25.37 -2.41 10.15
N ASP A 15 26.15 -3.10 10.99
CA ASP A 15 25.97 -3.14 12.44
C ASP A 15 26.32 -1.80 13.11
N ASP A 16 27.38 -1.13 12.65
CA ASP A 16 27.85 0.16 13.21
C ASP A 16 26.91 1.34 12.91
N ALA A 17 26.03 1.21 11.90
CA ALA A 17 25.11 2.26 11.50
C ALA A 17 23.82 2.32 12.34
N PHE A 18 23.50 1.26 13.08
CA PHE A 18 22.25 1.16 13.87
C PHE A 18 22.43 1.40 15.37
N ASP A 19 23.67 1.43 15.87
CA ASP A 19 23.97 1.53 17.31
C ASP A 19 24.00 2.99 17.83
N ASP A 20 24.10 4.00 16.95
CA ASP A 20 24.08 5.44 17.32
C ASP A 20 22.65 6.04 17.25
N ALA A 21 21.63 5.26 17.61
CA ALA A 21 20.28 5.80 17.80
C ALA A 21 20.17 6.31 19.25
N PRO A 22 19.87 7.61 19.49
CA PRO A 22 19.68 8.10 20.84
C PRO A 22 18.47 7.40 21.47
N GLU A 23 18.74 6.60 22.50
CA GLU A 23 17.77 5.87 23.30
C GLU A 23 16.99 6.83 24.23
N GLU A 24 16.38 7.89 23.72
CA GLU A 24 15.42 8.71 24.47
C GLU A 24 14.36 9.36 23.56
N ALA A 25 13.18 8.76 23.57
CA ALA A 25 11.93 9.50 23.65
C ALA A 25 10.79 8.60 24.18
N PRO A 26 10.35 8.71 25.45
CA PRO A 26 8.97 8.40 25.77
C PRO A 26 8.13 9.56 25.22
N GLN A 27 7.87 9.55 23.91
CA GLN A 27 6.78 10.36 23.36
C GLN A 27 5.49 9.69 23.78
N ASP A 28 4.94 10.21 24.87
CA ASP A 28 3.50 10.30 25.14
C ASP A 28 2.74 10.16 23.80
N ALA A 29 2.24 8.95 23.54
CA ALA A 29 1.48 8.70 22.33
C ALA A 29 0.29 9.67 22.36
N PRO A 30 -0.02 10.38 21.28
CA PRO A 30 -1.08 11.37 21.29
C PRO A 30 -2.38 10.67 21.72
N GLU A 31 -2.89 11.02 22.89
CA GLU A 31 -4.26 10.75 23.27
C GLU A 31 -5.15 11.65 22.39
N GLY A 32 -5.38 11.23 21.14
CA GLY A 32 -6.16 11.99 20.15
C GLY A 32 -5.87 11.64 18.69
N ALA A 33 -6.60 10.66 18.15
CA ALA A 33 -7.05 10.61 16.75
C ALA A 33 -8.07 9.44 16.61
N PRO A 34 -9.22 9.61 15.92
CA PRO A 34 -9.36 10.39 14.70
C PRO A 34 -10.42 11.48 14.80
N GLU A 35 -10.01 12.75 14.83
CA GLU A 35 -10.95 13.89 14.76
C GLU A 35 -11.10 14.46 13.35
N ASP A 36 -10.69 13.72 12.33
CA ASP A 36 -10.91 14.06 10.93
C ASP A 36 -10.94 12.77 10.09
N ALA A 37 -12.01 11.98 10.25
CA ALA A 37 -12.42 11.15 9.12
C ALA A 37 -13.06 12.13 8.12
N PRO A 38 -12.53 12.29 6.89
CA PRO A 38 -13.09 13.23 5.94
C PRO A 38 -14.57 12.89 5.76
N GLU A 39 -15.46 13.88 5.95
CA GLU A 39 -16.88 13.73 5.67
C GLU A 39 -17.02 13.11 4.27
N GLU A 40 -17.71 11.97 4.21
CA GLU A 40 -17.88 11.19 2.98
C GLU A 40 -18.61 12.02 1.94
N SER A 41 -17.84 12.75 1.14
CA SER A 41 -18.35 13.40 -0.05
C SER A 41 -18.76 12.27 -1.01
N PRO A 42 -19.99 12.29 -1.55
CA PRO A 42 -20.42 11.30 -2.53
C PRO A 42 -19.39 11.27 -3.66
N ARG A 43 -18.77 10.11 -3.90
CA ARG A 43 -17.85 9.97 -5.04
C ARG A 43 -18.64 10.18 -6.33
N GLU A 44 -18.21 11.14 -7.13
CA GLU A 44 -18.74 11.31 -8.48
C GLU A 44 -18.38 10.08 -9.32
N ALA A 45 -19.33 9.60 -10.11
CA ALA A 45 -19.10 8.49 -11.02
C ALA A 45 -18.06 8.89 -12.07
N THR A 46 -17.14 7.98 -12.38
CA THR A 46 -16.10 8.18 -13.40
C THR A 46 -16.67 8.13 -14.81
N GLY A 47 -17.88 7.60 -14.97
CA GLY A 47 -18.55 7.39 -16.25
C GLY A 47 -18.09 6.12 -16.97
N HIS A 48 -17.13 5.38 -16.39
CA HIS A 48 -16.70 4.08 -16.91
C HIS A 48 -17.24 2.95 -16.02
N PRO A 49 -18.15 2.09 -16.52
CA PRO A 49 -18.90 1.16 -15.68
C PRO A 49 -18.02 0.17 -14.92
N ALA A 50 -16.92 -0.28 -15.53
CA ALA A 50 -15.96 -1.18 -14.86
C ALA A 50 -15.17 -0.48 -13.74
N VAL A 51 -14.88 0.81 -13.88
CA VAL A 51 -14.14 1.57 -12.87
C VAL A 51 -15.08 1.92 -11.71
N ASP A 52 -16.32 2.29 -12.03
CA ASP A 52 -17.35 2.57 -11.01
C ASP A 52 -17.68 1.33 -10.16
N GLU A 53 -17.64 0.13 -10.75
CA GLU A 53 -17.80 -1.14 -10.01
C GLU A 53 -16.65 -1.36 -9.02
N VAL A 54 -15.41 -1.18 -9.48
CA VAL A 54 -14.22 -1.32 -8.61
C VAL A 54 -14.27 -0.31 -7.47
N LEU A 55 -14.62 0.94 -7.75
CA LEU A 55 -14.73 1.98 -6.72
C LEU A 55 -15.79 1.65 -5.67
N ARG A 56 -16.92 1.03 -6.07
CA ARG A 56 -17.93 0.54 -5.12
C ARG A 56 -17.41 -0.61 -4.27
N SER A 57 -16.66 -1.54 -4.87
CA SER A 57 -16.05 -2.65 -4.14
C SER A 57 -15.04 -2.16 -3.10
N LEU A 58 -14.29 -1.10 -3.41
CA LEU A 58 -13.33 -0.49 -2.46
C LEU A 58 -14.03 0.29 -1.35
N ASP A 59 -15.19 0.88 -1.64
CA ASP A 59 -15.98 1.61 -0.65
C ASP A 59 -16.53 0.67 0.44
N ALA A 60 -17.08 -0.47 0.03
CA ALA A 60 -17.54 -1.52 0.93
C ALA A 60 -16.44 -2.11 1.84
N LEU A 61 -15.17 -1.95 1.45
CA LEU A 61 -14.02 -2.45 2.18
C LEU A 61 -13.74 -1.67 3.47
N ARG A 62 -14.23 -0.43 3.57
CA ARG A 62 -14.06 0.42 4.76
C ARG A 62 -14.65 -0.22 6.02
N ASP A 63 -15.75 -0.96 5.87
CA ASP A 63 -16.43 -1.65 6.95
C ASP A 63 -16.03 -3.14 7.06
N ALA A 64 -15.23 -3.64 6.12
CA ALA A 64 -14.78 -5.03 6.08
C ALA A 64 -13.49 -5.24 6.92
N PRO A 65 -13.25 -6.45 7.45
CA PRO A 65 -12.02 -6.77 8.16
C PRO A 65 -10.79 -6.70 7.25
N VAL A 66 -9.66 -6.27 7.80
CA VAL A 66 -8.41 -6.02 7.05
C VAL A 66 -7.88 -7.28 6.34
N ASP A 67 -8.12 -8.48 6.87
CA ASP A 67 -7.76 -9.74 6.21
C ASP A 67 -8.44 -9.92 4.83
N GLU A 68 -9.61 -9.30 4.62
CA GLU A 68 -10.32 -9.33 3.33
C GLU A 68 -9.83 -8.24 2.36
N HIS A 69 -9.11 -7.23 2.86
CA HIS A 69 -8.72 -6.07 2.06
C HIS A 69 -7.80 -6.46 0.91
N VAL A 70 -6.81 -7.31 1.18
CA VAL A 70 -5.81 -7.73 0.20
C VAL A 70 -6.48 -8.38 -1.01
N ALA A 71 -7.40 -9.33 -0.78
CA ALA A 71 -8.11 -10.03 -1.85
C ALA A 71 -8.93 -9.07 -2.72
N VAL A 72 -9.58 -8.07 -2.11
CA VAL A 72 -10.37 -7.07 -2.83
C VAL A 72 -9.47 -6.12 -3.63
N PHE A 73 -8.34 -5.68 -3.07
CA PHE A 73 -7.37 -4.84 -3.77
C PHE A 73 -6.74 -5.55 -4.97
N GLU A 74 -6.37 -6.82 -4.84
CA GLU A 74 -5.84 -7.62 -5.95
C GLU A 74 -6.85 -7.76 -7.09
N SER A 75 -8.11 -8.06 -6.76
CA SER A 75 -9.20 -8.13 -7.73
C SER A 75 -9.44 -6.79 -8.42
N ALA A 76 -9.43 -5.69 -7.67
CA ALA A 76 -9.58 -4.33 -8.20
C ALA A 76 -8.45 -3.99 -9.18
N HIS A 77 -7.20 -4.30 -8.84
CA HIS A 77 -6.05 -4.09 -9.72
C HIS A 77 -6.13 -4.90 -11.01
N GLU A 78 -6.51 -6.18 -10.94
CA GLU A 78 -6.66 -7.01 -12.14
C GLU A 78 -7.76 -6.46 -13.06
N GLN A 79 -8.90 -6.03 -12.50
CA GLN A 79 -10.00 -5.44 -13.26
C GLN A 79 -9.62 -4.12 -13.94
N LEU A 80 -8.89 -3.23 -13.24
CA LEU A 80 -8.37 -2.00 -13.83
C LEU A 80 -7.37 -2.30 -14.94
N ARG A 81 -6.44 -3.23 -14.70
CA ARG A 81 -5.43 -3.61 -15.70
C ARG A 81 -6.10 -4.17 -16.95
N ARG A 82 -7.12 -5.01 -16.81
CA ARG A 82 -7.92 -5.55 -17.93
C ARG A 82 -8.60 -4.45 -18.73
N THR A 83 -9.23 -3.51 -18.02
CA THR A 83 -9.94 -2.37 -18.62
C THR A 83 -8.99 -1.46 -19.40
N LEU A 84 -7.84 -1.13 -18.82
CA LEU A 84 -6.83 -0.27 -19.45
C LEU A 84 -6.15 -0.93 -20.66
N GLN A 85 -5.93 -2.25 -20.62
CA GLN A 85 -5.43 -2.99 -21.78
C GLN A 85 -6.44 -2.92 -22.95
N GLY A 86 -7.71 -3.27 -22.70
CA GLY A 86 -8.74 -3.22 -23.74
C GLY A 86 -8.95 -1.81 -24.32
N ALA A 87 -8.85 -0.76 -23.50
CA ALA A 87 -8.95 0.62 -23.98
C ALA A 87 -7.77 1.05 -24.87
N GLY A 88 -6.58 0.44 -24.71
CA GLY A 88 -5.41 0.70 -25.56
C GLY A 88 -5.38 -0.13 -26.84
N ASP A 89 -6.05 -1.28 -26.86
CA ASP A 89 -6.13 -2.16 -28.04
C ASP A 89 -7.12 -1.64 -29.11
N ASP A 90 -8.10 -0.79 -28.74
CA ASP A 90 -9.06 -0.15 -29.66
C ASP A 90 -8.46 0.98 -30.52
N GLU A 91 -7.21 1.43 -30.27
CA GLU A 91 -6.50 2.46 -31.06
C GLU A 91 -5.53 1.88 -32.13
N SER A 92 -5.65 0.61 -32.55
CA SER A 92 -4.75 -0.03 -33.55
C SER A 92 -5.42 -0.40 -34.88
#